data_AF-A0A9D5NG00-F1
#
_entry.id   AF-A0A9D5NG00-F1
#
_cell.length_a   1.000
_cell.length_b   1.000
_cell.length_c   1.000
_cell.angle_alpha   90.00
_cell.angle_beta   90.00
_cell.angle_gamma   90.00
#
_symmetry.space_group_name_H-M   'P 1'
#
loop_
_entity.id
_entity.type
_entity.pdbx_description
1 polymer ?
#
loop_
_entity_poly.entity_id
_entity_poly.type
_entity_poly.pdbx_seq_one_letter_code
_entity_poly.pdbx_strand_id
1 'polypeptide(L)' 'MNLDTQFKIKNNPLYIKYLRENSYWYKMLNREPNNFKIFEEEVKLNYKLRPSDRISQALDYIEMIETIMSTLK' A
#
# COMPACT_ATOMS: atom_id res chain seq x y z
N MET A 1 -1.12 20.78 -5.91
CA MET A 1 -0.12 19.73 -5.72
C MET A 1 1.16 20.31 -6.25
N ASN A 2 2.28 20.22 -5.54
CA ASN A 2 3.56 20.64 -6.13
C ASN A 2 4.01 19.65 -7.20
N LEU A 3 4.98 20.04 -8.04
CA LEU A 3 5.49 19.20 -9.13
C LEU A 3 6.09 17.89 -8.60
N ASP A 4 6.84 17.94 -7.50
CA ASP A 4 7.43 16.77 -6.86
C ASP A 4 6.39 15.69 -6.52
N THR A 5 5.28 16.08 -5.88
CA THR A 5 4.15 15.18 -5.56
C THR A 5 3.55 14.59 -6.83
N GLN A 6 3.36 15.41 -7.86
CA GLN A 6 2.82 14.93 -9.14
C GLN A 6 3.75 13.92 -9.82
N PHE A 7 5.07 14.14 -9.80
CA PHE A 7 6.05 13.20 -10.33
C PHE A 7 6.05 11.89 -9.56
N LYS A 8 6.06 11.94 -8.22
CA LYS A 8 6.00 10.74 -7.36
C LYS A 8 4.76 9.89 -7.65
N ILE A 9 3.60 10.53 -7.79
CA ILE A 9 2.35 9.83 -8.13
C ILE A 9 2.42 9.25 -9.54
N LYS A 10 2.84 10.03 -10.54
CA LYS A 10 2.91 9.58 -11.94
C LYS A 10 3.88 8.42 -12.16
N ASN A 11 4.94 8.34 -11.36
CA ASN A 11 5.95 7.28 -11.45
C ASN A 11 5.52 5.96 -10.80
N ASN A 12 4.39 5.91 -10.08
CA ASN A 12 3.90 4.69 -9.45
C ASN A 12 2.45 4.40 -9.87
N PRO A 13 2.19 3.32 -10.63
CA PRO A 13 0.85 3.01 -11.12
C PRO A 13 -0.16 2.74 -9.98
N LEU A 14 0.29 2.24 -8.83
CA LEU A 14 -0.56 2.04 -7.66
C LEU A 14 -0.97 3.38 -7.04
N TYR A 15 -0.09 4.38 -7.04
CA TYR A 15 -0.42 5.72 -6.57
C TYR A 15 -1.44 6.39 -7.49
N ILE A 16 -1.29 6.25 -8.81
CA ILE A 16 -2.29 6.75 -9.77
C ILE A 16 -3.64 6.08 -9.56
N LYS A 17 -3.64 4.74 -9.45
CA LYS A 17 -4.86 3.96 -9.24
C LYS A 17 -5.55 4.39 -7.95
N TYR A 18 -4.81 4.42 -6.84
CA TYR A 18 -5.35 4.80 -5.54
C TYR A 18 -5.89 6.23 -5.53
N LEU A 19 -5.18 7.18 -6.14
CA LEU A 19 -5.61 8.57 -6.25
C LEU A 19 -6.92 8.71 -7.02
N ARG A 20 -7.13 7.91 -8.08
CA ARG A 20 -8.37 7.88 -8.87
C ARG A 20 -9.53 7.26 -8.10
N GLU A 21 -9.26 6.19 -7.34
CA GLU A 21 -10.24 5.52 -6.47
C GLU A 21 -10.63 6.40 -5.27
N ASN A 22 -9.70 7.21 -4.77
CA ASN A 22 -9.84 8.03 -3.57
C ASN A 22 -9.70 9.51 -3.91
N SER A 23 -10.66 10.04 -4.66
CA SER A 23 -10.58 11.37 -5.27
C SER A 23 -10.41 12.53 -4.26
N TYR A 24 -10.75 12.33 -2.99
CA TYR A 24 -10.51 13.32 -1.93
C TYR A 24 -9.01 13.65 -1.76
N TRP A 25 -8.11 12.74 -2.12
CA TRP A 25 -6.67 12.97 -2.09
C TRP A 25 -6.22 14.03 -3.09
N TYR A 26 -6.94 14.24 -4.21
CA TYR A 26 -6.65 15.36 -5.10
C TYR A 26 -6.74 16.68 -4.34
N LYS A 27 -7.80 16.88 -3.55
CA LYS A 27 -8.02 18.09 -2.75
C LYS A 27 -6.98 18.23 -1.63
N MET A 28 -6.69 17.14 -0.91
CA MET A 28 -5.73 17.14 0.19
C MET A 28 -4.31 17.48 -0.27
N LEU A 29 -3.83 16.81 -1.33
CA LEU A 29 -2.49 17.04 -1.88
C LEU A 29 -2.43 18.37 -2.65
N ASN A 30 -3.57 18.88 -3.13
CA ASN A 30 -3.61 20.20 -3.75
C ASN A 30 -3.44 21.34 -2.74
N ARG A 31 -4.00 21.18 -1.55
CA ARG A 31 -3.91 22.16 -0.46
C ARG A 31 -2.58 22.07 0.27
N GLU A 32 -2.18 20.85 0.63
CA GLU A 32 -1.01 20.60 1.46
C GLU A 32 -0.19 19.45 0.85
N PRO A 33 0.81 19.74 -0.01
CA PRO A 33 1.65 18.71 -0.63
C PRO A 33 2.44 17.86 0.39
N ASN A 34 2.68 18.39 1.59
CA ASN A 34 3.35 17.67 2.68
C ASN A 34 2.57 16.44 3.17
N ASN A 35 1.27 16.34 2.84
CA ASN A 35 0.45 15.17 3.14
C ASN A 35 0.78 13.95 2.26
N PHE A 36 1.73 14.04 1.32
CA PHE A 36 2.12 12.92 0.48
C PHE A 36 2.55 11.68 1.30
N LYS A 37 3.21 11.85 2.45
CA LYS A 37 3.56 10.72 3.32
C LYS A 37 2.33 10.00 3.86
N ILE A 38 1.29 10.75 4.22
CA ILE A 38 0.03 10.17 4.71
C ILE A 38 -0.67 9.41 3.57
N PHE A 39 -0.71 10.00 2.38
CA PHE A 39 -1.21 9.34 1.17
C PHE A 39 -0.46 8.02 0.91
N GLU A 40 0.87 8.04 0.95
CA GLU A 40 1.70 6.86 0.73
C GLU A 40 1.44 5.75 1.75
N GLU A 41 1.32 6.10 3.03
CA GLU A 41 1.02 5.12 4.08
C GLU A 41 -0.39 4.52 3.92
N GLU A 42 -1.37 5.32 3.51
CA GLU A 42 -2.72 4.83 3.23
C GLU A 42 -2.74 3.87 2.02
N VAL A 43 -1.99 4.18 0.96
CA VAL A 43 -1.82 3.26 -0.19
C VAL A 43 -1.21 1.94 0.28
N LYS A 44 -0.13 2.00 1.07
CA LYS A 44 0.56 0.79 1.55
C LYS A 44 -0.35 -0.06 2.43
N LEU A 45 -1.14 0.58 3.28
CA LEU A 45 -2.11 -0.11 4.12
C LEU A 45 -3.21 -0.76 3.29
N ASN A 46 -3.80 -0.05 2.33
CA ASN A 46 -4.90 -0.55 1.51
C ASN A 46 -4.48 -1.72 0.60
N TYR A 47 -3.27 -1.66 0.04
CA TYR A 47 -2.75 -2.71 -0.83
C TYR A 47 -1.84 -3.73 -0.11
N LYS A 48 -1.80 -3.72 1.23
CA LYS A 48 -1.00 -4.64 2.04
C LYS A 48 0.49 -4.71 1.63
N LEU A 49 1.07 -3.54 1.35
CA LEU A 49 2.44 -3.40 0.87
C LEU A 49 3.44 -3.14 2.00
N ARG A 50 2.99 -3.07 3.26
CA ARG A 50 3.90 -2.79 4.37
C ARG A 50 4.80 -4.01 4.62
N PRO A 51 6.01 -3.82 5.15
CA PRO A 51 6.86 -4.93 5.56
C PRO A 51 6.17 -5.89 6.54
N SER A 52 5.34 -5.36 7.46
CA SER A 52 4.52 -6.16 8.37
C SER A 52 3.56 -7.10 7.64
N ASP A 53 2.92 -6.63 6.56
CA ASP A 53 1.97 -7.42 5.78
C ASP A 53 2.68 -8.58 5.06
N ARG A 54 3.94 -8.39 4.66
CA ARG A 54 4.78 -9.46 4.09
C ARG A 54 5.19 -10.49 5.14
N ILE A 55 5.47 -10.07 6.37
CA ILE A 55 5.80 -10.96 7.48
C ILE A 55 4.57 -11.82 7.84
N SER A 56 3.38 -11.20 7.95
CA SER A 56 2.14 -11.94 8.19
C SER A 56 1.89 -12.99 7.11
N GLN A 57 2.01 -12.64 5.82
CA GLN A 57 1.86 -13.63 4.75
C GLN A 57 2.87 -14.79 4.86
N ALA A 58 4.12 -14.52 5.24
CA ALA A 58 5.13 -15.56 5.41
C ALA A 58 4.78 -16.53 6.56
N LEU A 59 4.24 -16.01 7.67
CA LEU A 59 3.74 -16.82 8.78
C LEU A 59 2.55 -17.68 8.36
N ASP A 60 1.58 -17.08 7.64
CA ASP A 60 0.41 -17.81 7.12
C ASP A 60 0.84 -18.99 6.22
N TYR A 61 1.88 -18.81 5.39
CA TYR A 61 2.42 -19.88 4.55
C TYR A 61 3.10 -20.99 5.37
N ILE A 62 3.81 -20.64 6.44
CA ILE A 62 4.45 -21.62 7.33
C ILE A 62 3.38 -22.45 8.03
N GLU A 63 2.35 -21.82 8.59
CA GLU A 63 1.22 -22.50 9.24
C GLU A 63 0.48 -23.44 8.27
N MET A 64 0.29 -23.03 7.02
CA MET A 64 -0.32 -23.89 5.99
C MET A 64 0.54 -25.13 5.71
N ILE A 65 1.86 -24.97 5.57
CA ILE A 65 2.78 -26.09 5.35
C ILE A 65 2.78 -27.04 6.55
N GLU A 66 2.82 -26.52 7.78
CA GLU A 66 2.74 -27.32 8.99
C GLU A 66 1.42 -28.11 9.05
N THR A 67 0.31 -27.47 8.71
CA THR A 67 -1.01 -28.12 8.65
C THR A 67 -1.00 -29.26 7.64
N ILE A 68 -0.53 -29.04 6.40
CA ILE A 68 -0.43 -30.10 5.38
C ILE A 68 0.46 -31.24 5.89
N MET A 69 1.64 -30.94 6.45
CA MET A 69 2.55 -31.96 6.99
C MET A 69 1.94 -32.75 8.15
N SER A 70 1.12 -32.11 9.00
CA SER A 70 0.41 -32.78 10.09
C SER A 70 -0.69 -33.71 9.59
N THR A 71 -1.37 -33.37 8.49
CA THR A 71 -2.41 -34.23 7.88
C THR A 71 -1.85 -35.42 7.12
N LEU A 72 -0.57 -35.38 6.73
CA LEU A 72 0.14 -36.47 6.05
C LEU A 72 0.83 -37.45 7.01
N LYS A 73 0.86 -37.14 8.32
CA LYS A 73 1.32 -38.06 9.38
C LYS A 73 0.20 -39.01 9.79
#